data_AF-A0A4R8V226-F1
#
_entry.id   AF-A0A4R8V226-F1
#
_cell.length_a   1.000
_cell.length_b   1.000
_cell.length_c   1.000
_cell.angle_alpha   90.00
_cell.angle_beta   90.00
_cell.angle_gamma   90.00
#
_symmetry.space_group_name_H-M   'P 1'
#
loop_
_entity.id
_entity.type
_entity.pdbx_description
1 polymer ?
#
loop_
_entity_poly.entity_id
_entity_poly.type
_entity_poly.pdbx_seq_one_letter_code
_entity_poly.pdbx_strand_id
1 'polypeptide(L)'
;MRGRVNNLALQLRAAAERNDALRADLDQEFATLIGTNRDAHDVMDALWWAAHPLQPTPAGEIDPAVHLVELQSSVFSRAAMPEPQLERTEAGSTVRATASEHRLRQLTVHLAARADAVAQLLERFGTDLTDAGATTMAVTKDLASGVAAPPPADGSTNAVTDDRPLAGRVRWRSILLAAGVAAGVLGTLGAQALQQGIMATFENGSSATAGPSSAENTPGVLPNEAAVGAIAGLFDQPVDPSAGELADLGPSYSMVRPSGLTPRGSYGIYLARLGSGPYCLVVQQVDLTATSICAAASEIAENGLRLNAVVLGTLDPEATGPRVLLDLTATWLADGMVMSSTSPHVPTVSAYVAP
;
A
#
# COMPACT_ATOMS: atom_id res chain seq x y z
N MET A 1 7.75 -5.98 -3.48
CA MET A 1 8.60 -4.79 -3.24
C MET A 1 8.49 -4.25 -1.81
N ARG A 2 7.29 -4.05 -1.24
CA ARG A 2 7.10 -3.52 0.13
C ARG A 2 7.90 -4.26 1.22
N GLY A 3 7.91 -5.60 1.21
CA GLY A 3 8.68 -6.39 2.18
C GLY A 3 10.21 -6.14 2.13
N ARG A 4 10.75 -5.84 0.95
CA ARG A 4 12.19 -5.51 0.78
C ARG A 4 12.49 -4.14 1.37
N VAL A 5 11.64 -3.15 1.10
CA VAL A 5 11.77 -1.78 1.64
C VAL A 5 11.70 -1.80 3.18
N ASN A 6 10.72 -2.52 3.75
CA ASN A 6 10.59 -2.64 5.20
C ASN A 6 11.83 -3.30 5.83
N ASN A 7 12.34 -4.37 5.22
CA ASN A 7 13.54 -5.05 5.71
C ASN A 7 14.78 -4.15 5.65
N LEU A 8 14.97 -3.43 4.56
CA LEU A 8 16.11 -2.54 4.36
C LEU A 8 16.05 -1.32 5.29
N ALA A 9 14.87 -0.76 5.55
CA ALA A 9 14.68 0.30 6.54
C ALA A 9 15.09 -0.14 7.95
N LEU A 10 14.73 -1.37 8.34
CA LEU A 10 15.15 -1.94 9.63
C LEU A 10 16.65 -2.21 9.70
N GLN A 11 17.24 -2.72 8.61
CA GLN A 11 18.69 -2.95 8.53
C GLN A 11 19.47 -1.64 8.64
N LEU A 12 19.06 -0.61 7.90
CA LEU A 12 19.69 0.71 7.92
C LEU A 12 19.59 1.36 9.30
N ARG A 13 18.41 1.30 9.92
CA ARG A 13 18.22 1.74 11.31
C ARG A 13 19.15 0.99 12.27
N ALA A 14 19.16 -0.35 12.22
CA ALA A 14 20.02 -1.15 13.11
C ALA A 14 21.52 -0.90 12.87
N ALA A 15 21.93 -0.57 11.65
CA ALA A 15 23.30 -0.17 11.33
C ALA A 15 23.64 1.21 11.92
N ALA A 16 22.74 2.19 11.79
CA ALA A 16 22.88 3.52 12.35
C ALA A 16 22.90 3.51 13.89
N GLU A 17 22.13 2.64 14.54
CA GLU A 17 22.17 2.44 16.01
C GLU A 17 23.53 1.93 16.51
N ARG A 18 24.34 1.29 15.64
CA ARG A 18 25.67 0.77 15.98
C ARG A 18 26.81 1.69 15.54
N ASN A 19 26.53 2.69 14.71
CA ASN A 19 27.55 3.53 14.09
C ASN A 19 27.09 5.00 14.10
N ASP A 20 27.63 5.77 15.06
CA ASP A 20 27.29 7.18 15.25
C ASP A 20 27.61 8.05 14.03
N ALA A 21 28.67 7.72 13.27
CA ALA A 21 29.01 8.46 12.06
C ALA A 21 27.95 8.25 10.97
N LEU A 22 27.52 7.00 10.76
CA LEU A 22 26.42 6.71 9.83
C LEU A 22 25.13 7.39 10.27
N ARG A 23 24.83 7.41 11.57
CA ARG A 23 23.65 8.13 12.07
C ARG A 23 23.72 9.62 11.75
N ALA A 24 24.87 10.27 12.03
CA ALA A 24 25.05 11.69 11.74
C ALA A 24 24.92 12.00 10.23
N ASP A 25 25.45 11.14 9.36
CA ASP A 25 25.32 11.28 7.90
C ASP A 25 23.85 11.16 7.46
N LEU A 26 23.11 10.19 8.01
CA LEU A 26 21.68 10.03 7.74
C LEU A 26 20.85 11.23 8.22
N ASP A 27 21.13 11.75 9.42
CA ASP A 27 20.46 12.93 9.96
C ASP A 27 20.68 14.16 9.07
N GLN A 28 21.93 14.40 8.65
CA GLN A 28 22.28 15.51 7.77
C GLN A 28 21.60 15.40 6.39
N GLU A 29 21.62 14.22 5.79
CA GLU A 29 21.01 13.99 4.48
C GLU A 29 19.49 14.11 4.56
N PHE A 30 18.87 13.52 5.59
CA PHE A 30 17.43 13.61 5.82
C PHE A 30 16.97 15.06 6.01
N ALA A 31 17.70 15.85 6.81
CA ALA A 31 17.43 17.26 6.99
C ALA A 31 17.55 18.06 5.68
N THR A 32 18.52 17.68 4.82
CA THR A 32 18.69 18.29 3.50
C THR A 32 17.51 17.98 2.58
N LEU A 33 17.02 16.74 2.60
CA LEU A 33 15.91 16.29 1.75
C LEU A 33 14.55 16.89 2.18
N ILE A 34 14.30 17.05 3.48
CA ILE A 34 13.04 17.64 3.98
C ILE A 34 13.08 19.18 4.02
N GLY A 35 14.28 19.77 4.06
CA GLY A 35 14.50 21.22 4.14
C GLY A 35 14.44 21.78 5.57
N THR A 36 14.90 23.03 5.74
CA THR A 36 15.08 23.68 7.05
C THR A 36 13.79 24.05 7.79
N ASN A 37 12.64 23.92 7.14
CA ASN A 37 11.33 24.21 7.73
C ASN A 37 10.62 22.89 7.97
N ARG A 38 10.66 22.37 9.19
CA ARG A 38 9.58 21.65 9.89
C ARG A 38 10.16 20.94 11.10
N ASP A 39 9.31 20.78 12.11
CA ASP A 39 9.57 20.06 13.36
C ASP A 39 10.41 18.82 13.08
N ALA A 40 11.67 18.88 13.53
CA ALA A 40 12.73 17.95 13.17
C ALA A 40 12.48 16.60 13.85
N HIS A 41 11.71 15.75 13.18
CA HIS A 41 11.65 14.34 13.57
C HIS A 41 12.99 13.69 13.23
N ASP A 42 13.48 12.88 14.16
CA ASP A 42 14.72 12.11 14.02
C ASP A 42 14.61 11.16 12.80
N VAL A 43 15.67 11.06 11.99
CA VAL A 43 15.72 10.12 10.85
C VAL A 43 15.44 8.68 11.30
N MET A 44 15.81 8.34 12.53
CA MET A 44 15.60 7.03 13.14
C MET A 44 14.12 6.72 13.33
N ASP A 45 13.31 7.72 13.66
CA ASP A 45 11.86 7.57 13.79
C ASP A 45 11.21 7.43 12.42
N ALA A 46 11.66 8.19 11.42
CA ALA A 46 11.19 8.07 10.03
C ALA A 46 11.48 6.66 9.44
N LEU A 47 12.69 6.12 9.65
CA LEU A 47 13.04 4.76 9.24
C LEU A 47 12.19 3.70 9.96
N TRP A 48 11.85 3.94 11.22
CA TRP A 48 10.96 3.04 11.96
C TRP A 48 9.54 3.04 11.42
N TRP A 49 8.93 4.21 11.20
CA TRP A 49 7.57 4.29 10.67
C TRP A 49 7.46 3.72 9.25
N ALA A 50 8.53 3.83 8.44
CA ALA A 50 8.57 3.16 7.14
C ALA A 50 8.42 1.63 7.25
N ALA A 51 8.98 1.02 8.29
CA ALA A 51 8.87 -0.41 8.56
C ALA A 51 7.63 -0.78 9.40
N HIS A 52 7.17 0.12 10.27
CA HIS A 52 6.06 -0.05 11.22
C HIS A 52 5.06 1.10 11.14
N PRO A 53 4.28 1.20 10.06
CA PRO A 53 3.32 2.29 9.89
C PRO A 53 2.31 2.33 11.04
N LEU A 54 1.98 3.54 11.50
CA LEU A 54 1.00 3.82 12.57
C LEU A 54 1.38 3.29 13.96
N GLN A 55 2.58 2.72 14.13
CA GLN A 55 3.06 2.31 15.43
C GLN A 55 3.92 3.40 16.05
N PRO A 56 3.85 3.62 17.38
CA PRO A 56 4.78 4.51 18.04
C PRO A 56 6.21 3.98 17.92
N THR A 57 7.19 4.88 17.94
CA THR A 57 8.61 4.49 17.96
C THR A 57 8.99 3.92 19.33
N PRO A 58 10.13 3.23 19.46
CA PRO A 58 10.61 2.77 20.77
C PRO A 58 10.81 3.90 21.79
N ALA A 59 11.01 5.14 21.34
CA ALA A 59 11.07 6.34 22.19
C ALA A 59 9.69 6.86 22.62
N GLY A 60 8.61 6.30 22.06
CA GLY A 60 7.22 6.69 22.34
C GLY A 60 6.65 7.73 21.37
N GLU A 61 7.38 8.11 20.33
CA GLU A 61 6.92 9.12 19.37
C GLU A 61 5.83 8.54 18.45
N ILE A 62 4.71 9.24 18.30
CA ILE A 62 3.57 8.77 17.49
C ILE A 62 3.83 9.04 16.01
N ASP A 63 3.51 8.08 15.14
CA ASP A 63 3.53 8.29 13.69
C ASP A 63 2.60 9.45 13.29
N PRO A 64 3.09 10.53 12.66
CA PRO A 64 2.25 11.63 12.23
C PRO A 64 1.13 11.23 11.25
N ALA A 65 1.24 10.07 10.59
CA ALA A 65 0.16 9.51 9.79
C ALA A 65 -1.11 9.18 10.62
N VAL A 66 -1.01 9.03 11.95
CA VAL A 66 -2.17 8.88 12.84
C VAL A 66 -3.09 10.11 12.77
N HIS A 67 -2.53 11.32 12.66
CA HIS A 67 -3.31 12.56 12.56
C HIS A 67 -4.06 12.69 11.23
N LEU A 68 -3.65 11.96 10.20
CA LEU A 68 -4.31 12.00 8.89
C LEU A 68 -5.72 11.44 8.98
N VAL A 69 -5.93 10.34 9.71
CA VAL A 69 -7.26 9.73 9.91
C VAL A 69 -8.19 10.69 10.66
N GLU A 70 -7.67 11.32 11.71
CA GLU A 70 -8.41 12.30 12.50
C GLU A 70 -8.81 13.51 11.64
N LEU A 71 -7.87 14.09 10.90
CA LEU A 71 -8.13 15.23 10.02
C LEU A 71 -9.09 14.88 8.88
N GLN A 72 -8.94 13.71 8.25
CA GLN A 72 -9.88 13.25 7.22
C GLN A 72 -11.30 13.11 7.78
N SER A 73 -11.43 12.57 9.00
CA SER A 73 -12.75 12.49 9.65
C SER A 73 -13.34 13.87 9.92
N SER A 74 -12.52 14.86 10.29
CA SER A 74 -12.97 16.24 10.53
C SER A 74 -13.42 16.95 9.24
N VAL A 75 -12.82 16.63 8.09
CA VAL A 75 -13.13 17.26 6.80
C VAL A 75 -14.31 16.58 6.11
N PHE A 76 -14.38 15.24 6.14
CA PHE A 76 -15.33 14.47 5.33
C PHE A 76 -16.54 13.92 6.10
N SER A 77 -16.58 14.05 7.43
CA SER A 77 -17.75 13.60 8.21
C SER A 77 -18.95 14.50 7.99
N ARG A 78 -20.14 13.89 7.85
CA ARG A 78 -21.42 14.63 7.86
C ARG A 78 -21.68 15.34 9.20
N ALA A 79 -21.04 14.87 10.27
CA ALA A 79 -21.10 15.46 11.60
C ALA A 79 -19.99 16.48 11.85
N ALA A 80 -19.17 16.81 10.84
CA ALA A 80 -18.17 17.85 10.96
C ALA A 80 -18.80 19.19 11.33
N MET A 81 -18.19 19.88 12.29
CA MET A 81 -18.63 21.22 12.64
C MET A 81 -18.33 22.18 11.48
N PRO A 82 -19.26 23.07 11.12
CA PRO A 82 -18.99 24.07 10.09
C PRO A 82 -17.87 25.01 10.54
N GLU A 83 -16.78 25.02 9.77
CA GLU A 83 -15.64 25.92 9.97
C GLU A 83 -15.71 27.11 8.99
N PRO A 84 -15.28 28.32 9.38
CA PRO A 84 -15.15 29.43 8.46
C PRO A 84 -14.08 29.12 7.41
N GLN A 85 -14.34 29.54 6.17
CA GLN A 85 -13.33 29.49 5.12
C GLN A 85 -12.29 30.58 5.33
N LEU A 86 -11.03 30.19 5.22
CA LEU A 86 -9.86 31.05 5.29
C LEU A 86 -9.19 31.07 3.93
N GLU A 87 -8.62 32.20 3.54
CA GLU A 87 -7.79 32.31 2.33
C GLU A 87 -6.32 32.24 2.75
N ARG A 88 -5.60 31.23 2.27
CA ARG A 88 -4.16 31.05 2.54
C ARG A 88 -3.40 30.92 1.23
N THR A 89 -2.24 31.55 1.15
CA THR A 89 -1.33 31.36 0.03
C THR A 89 -0.50 30.09 0.28
N GLU A 90 -0.67 29.08 -0.58
CA GLU A 90 0.04 27.81 -0.56
C GLU A 90 0.70 27.59 -1.91
N ALA A 91 2.03 27.35 -1.91
CA ALA A 91 2.82 27.15 -3.13
C ALA A 91 2.60 28.23 -4.23
N GLY A 92 2.41 29.49 -3.81
CA GLY A 92 2.18 30.62 -4.73
C GLY A 92 0.74 30.77 -5.22
N SER A 93 -0.19 29.90 -4.80
CA SER A 93 -1.62 29.98 -5.12
C SER A 93 -2.43 30.36 -3.88
N THR A 94 -3.38 31.29 -4.00
CA THR A 94 -4.34 31.57 -2.93
C THR A 94 -5.43 30.52 -2.94
N VAL A 95 -5.52 29.71 -1.89
CA VAL A 95 -6.56 28.71 -1.75
C VAL A 95 -7.51 29.09 -0.61
N ARG A 96 -8.80 28.98 -0.89
CA ARG A 96 -9.88 29.19 0.07
C ARG A 96 -10.37 27.84 0.59
N ALA A 97 -10.10 27.55 1.84
CA ALA A 97 -10.42 26.28 2.48
C ALA A 97 -10.66 26.48 3.99
N THR A 98 -11.23 25.50 4.66
CA THR A 98 -11.36 25.49 6.13
C THR A 98 -9.99 25.30 6.79
N ALA A 99 -9.90 25.57 8.10
CA ALA A 99 -8.64 25.40 8.83
C ALA A 99 -8.22 23.92 8.88
N SER A 100 -9.18 23.01 8.97
CA SER A 100 -8.95 21.55 8.94
C SER A 100 -8.52 21.05 7.56
N GLU A 101 -9.08 21.59 6.47
CA GLU A 101 -8.64 21.28 5.10
C GLU A 101 -7.19 21.73 4.84
N HIS A 102 -6.82 22.95 5.27
CA HIS A 102 -5.44 23.43 5.17
C HIS A 102 -4.46 22.54 5.95
N ARG A 103 -4.82 22.14 7.17
CA ARG A 103 -4.01 21.22 7.98
C ARG A 103 -3.86 19.85 7.33
N LEU A 104 -4.94 19.30 6.77
CA LEU A 104 -4.91 18.03 6.04
C LEU A 104 -3.94 18.09 4.86
N ARG A 105 -4.03 19.11 4.00
CA ARG A 105 -3.12 19.28 2.86
C ARG A 105 -1.67 19.44 3.29
N GLN A 106 -1.41 20.27 4.29
CA GLN A 106 -0.07 20.46 4.83
C GLN A 106 0.51 19.15 5.36
N LEU A 107 -0.28 18.37 6.11
CA LEU A 107 0.15 17.06 6.62
C LEU A 107 0.40 16.08 5.48
N THR A 108 -0.48 16.00 4.47
CA THR A 108 -0.28 15.13 3.31
C THR A 108 1.00 15.45 2.56
N VAL A 109 1.28 16.74 2.31
CA VAL A 109 2.55 17.17 1.67
C VAL A 109 3.76 16.80 2.54
N HIS A 110 3.65 16.96 3.87
CA HIS A 110 4.73 16.60 4.79
C HIS A 110 5.01 15.10 4.82
N LEU A 111 3.97 14.27 4.87
CA LEU A 111 4.10 12.82 4.85
C LEU A 111 4.67 12.32 3.52
N ALA A 112 4.25 12.90 2.39
CA ALA A 112 4.79 12.57 1.07
C ALA A 112 6.29 12.92 0.98
N ALA A 113 6.68 14.15 1.32
CA ALA A 113 8.09 14.56 1.32
C ALA A 113 8.96 13.68 2.21
N ARG A 114 8.44 13.26 3.38
CA ARG A 114 9.14 12.33 4.26
C ARG A 114 9.30 10.95 3.66
N ALA A 115 8.25 10.40 3.06
CA ALA A 115 8.31 9.10 2.40
C ALA A 115 9.34 9.10 1.26
N ASP A 116 9.36 10.18 0.47
CA ASP A 116 10.34 10.36 -0.61
C ASP A 116 11.77 10.51 -0.07
N ALA A 117 11.96 11.21 1.05
CA ALA A 117 13.26 11.34 1.70
C ALA A 117 13.76 9.98 2.19
N VAL A 118 12.92 9.20 2.87
CA VAL A 118 13.28 7.84 3.30
C VAL A 118 13.61 6.95 2.10
N ALA A 119 12.80 6.98 1.03
CA ALA A 119 13.08 6.18 -0.16
C ALA A 119 14.46 6.49 -0.77
N GLN A 120 14.84 7.76 -0.85
CA GLN A 120 16.16 8.18 -1.33
C GLN A 120 17.30 7.74 -0.41
N LEU A 121 17.11 7.80 0.92
CA LEU A 121 18.11 7.27 1.87
C LEU A 121 18.29 5.77 1.70
N LEU A 122 17.19 5.03 1.56
CA LEU A 122 17.21 3.58 1.37
C LEU A 122 17.89 3.19 0.05
N GLU A 123 17.68 3.97 -1.03
CA GLU A 123 18.37 3.75 -2.30
C GLU A 123 19.88 4.02 -2.18
N ARG A 124 20.26 5.11 -1.51
CA ARG A 124 21.66 5.53 -1.43
C ARG A 124 22.50 4.71 -0.45
N PHE A 125 21.97 4.45 0.75
CA PHE A 125 22.71 3.76 1.81
C PHE A 125 22.40 2.26 1.87
N GLY A 126 21.31 1.82 1.23
CA GLY A 126 20.91 0.42 1.21
C GLY A 126 21.81 -0.49 0.38
N THR A 127 22.39 0.04 -0.70
CA THR A 127 23.29 -0.72 -1.59
C THR A 127 24.55 -1.16 -0.85
N ASP A 128 25.14 -0.25 -0.07
CA ASP A 128 26.35 -0.53 0.71
C ASP A 128 26.10 -1.60 1.79
N LEU A 129 24.91 -1.60 2.40
CA LEU A 129 24.51 -2.62 3.37
C LEU A 129 24.36 -4.00 2.72
N THR A 130 23.83 -4.07 1.50
CA THR A 130 23.70 -5.34 0.78
C THR A 130 25.06 -5.89 0.34
N ASP A 131 25.99 -5.03 -0.06
CA ASP A 131 27.33 -5.44 -0.50
C ASP A 131 28.23 -5.82 0.69
N ALA A 132 28.12 -5.11 1.82
CA ALA A 132 28.79 -5.48 3.06
C ALA A 132 28.26 -6.82 3.62
N GLY A 133 26.95 -7.08 3.51
CA GLY A 133 26.33 -8.35 3.89
C GLY A 133 26.69 -9.53 2.96
N ALA A 134 26.99 -9.26 1.69
CA ALA A 134 27.59 -10.28 0.79
C ALA A 134 29.04 -10.62 1.19
N THR A 135 29.67 -9.78 2.02
CA THR A 135 31.05 -9.95 2.50
C THR A 135 31.13 -10.41 3.97
N THR A 136 30.02 -10.80 4.62
CA THR A 136 30.08 -11.56 5.88
C THR A 136 30.56 -12.99 5.59
N MET A 137 31.86 -13.26 5.71
CA MET A 137 32.49 -13.69 6.95
C MET A 137 31.66 -14.74 7.68
N ALA A 138 32.15 -15.98 7.62
CA ALA A 138 31.86 -17.04 8.55
C ALA A 138 32.19 -16.57 9.98
N VAL A 139 31.27 -15.83 10.60
CA VAL A 139 31.26 -15.67 12.05
C VAL A 139 30.88 -17.04 12.60
N THR A 140 31.89 -17.66 13.17
CA THR A 140 31.87 -18.99 13.74
C THR A 140 30.73 -19.16 14.73
N LYS A 141 30.24 -20.41 14.72
CA LYS A 141 29.23 -21.07 15.54
C LYS A 141 29.53 -21.07 17.06
N ASP A 142 30.25 -20.08 17.58
CA ASP A 142 30.74 -20.05 18.97
C ASP A 142 29.97 -19.10 19.90
N LEU A 143 28.99 -18.31 19.42
CA LEU A 143 28.11 -17.55 20.30
C LEU A 143 26.91 -18.35 20.86
N ALA A 144 26.82 -19.65 20.60
CA ALA A 144 25.78 -20.52 21.15
C ALA A 144 26.12 -21.16 22.51
N SER A 145 27.34 -20.96 23.05
CA SER A 145 27.74 -21.46 24.38
C SER A 145 28.05 -20.31 25.32
N GLY A 146 27.02 -19.65 25.84
CA GLY A 146 27.23 -18.52 26.74
C GLY A 146 25.99 -17.92 27.39
N VAL A 147 24.91 -18.69 27.56
CA VAL A 147 23.81 -18.29 28.45
C VAL A 147 23.82 -19.22 29.65
N ALA A 148 24.63 -18.87 30.64
CA ALA A 148 24.53 -19.44 31.98
C ALA A 148 23.17 -19.02 32.57
N ALA A 149 22.39 -20.01 32.99
CA ALA A 149 21.14 -19.80 33.70
C ALA A 149 21.36 -18.95 34.97
N PRO A 150 20.46 -18.00 35.28
CA PRO A 150 20.53 -17.28 36.55
C PRO A 150 20.26 -18.26 37.72
N PRO A 151 21.01 -18.15 38.84
CA PRO A 151 20.73 -18.96 40.03
C PRO A 151 19.39 -18.52 40.67
N PRO A 152 18.71 -19.44 41.39
CA PRO A 152 17.45 -19.13 42.05
C PRO A 152 17.66 -18.07 43.14
N ALA A 153 16.71 -17.13 43.20
CA ALA A 153 16.67 -16.10 44.23
C ALA A 153 16.24 -16.71 45.57
N ASP A 154 17.17 -16.72 46.54
CA ASP A 154 16.84 -16.94 47.94
C ASP A 154 16.13 -15.71 48.50
N GLY A 155 14.92 -15.92 48.99
CA GLY A 155 14.16 -14.93 49.73
C GLY A 155 14.81 -14.65 51.08
N SER A 156 15.29 -13.43 51.26
CA SER A 156 15.58 -12.89 52.60
C SER A 156 15.00 -11.49 52.72
N THR A 157 13.90 -11.44 53.45
CA THR A 157 13.28 -10.25 54.02
C THR A 157 14.25 -9.54 54.94
N ASN A 158 14.60 -8.28 54.63
CA ASN A 158 14.95 -7.29 55.65
C ASN A 158 14.30 -5.96 55.29
N ALA A 159 13.35 -5.57 56.15
CA ALA A 159 12.72 -4.28 56.15
C ALA A 159 13.72 -3.23 56.64
N VAL A 160 13.98 -2.22 55.80
CA VAL A 160 14.52 -0.93 56.23
C VAL A 160 13.48 0.11 55.82
N THR A 161 12.76 0.60 56.82
CA THR A 161 11.93 1.81 56.74
C THR A 161 12.85 3.02 56.59
N ASP A 162 12.70 3.74 55.49
CA ASP A 162 13.22 5.09 55.38
C ASP A 162 12.13 6.02 54.83
N ASP A 163 11.70 6.94 55.69
CA ASP A 163 10.66 7.93 55.47
C ASP A 163 11.20 9.10 54.65
N ARG A 164 10.72 9.29 53.42
CA ARG A 164 10.77 10.59 52.73
C ARG A 164 9.49 10.85 51.93
N PRO A 165 8.80 12.00 52.16
CA PRO A 165 7.61 12.36 51.41
C PRO A 165 8.00 13.15 50.15
N LEU A 166 7.69 12.62 48.97
CA LEU A 166 7.62 13.43 47.75
C LEU A 166 6.33 13.15 46.99
N ALA A 167 5.70 14.26 46.65
CA ALA A 167 4.35 14.41 46.16
C ALA A 167 4.15 13.93 44.73
N GLY A 168 2.88 13.66 44.38
CA GLY A 168 2.39 13.88 43.01
C GLY A 168 2.30 12.66 42.09
N ARG A 169 1.59 11.59 42.47
CA ARG A 169 1.12 10.59 41.49
C ARG A 169 -0.19 11.05 40.84
N VAL A 170 -0.11 11.50 39.59
CA VAL A 170 -1.28 11.69 38.72
C VAL A 170 -1.82 10.31 38.34
N ARG A 171 -3.10 10.08 38.68
CA ARG A 171 -3.83 8.82 38.52
C ARG A 171 -4.16 8.57 37.04
N TRP A 172 -3.31 7.79 36.35
CA TRP A 172 -3.64 7.13 35.07
C TRP A 172 -4.56 5.92 35.29
N ARG A 173 -5.77 6.19 35.79
CA ARG A 173 -6.84 5.20 35.88
C ARG A 173 -8.07 5.83 35.27
N SER A 174 -8.36 5.46 34.01
CA SER A 174 -9.66 5.37 33.33
C SER A 174 -9.45 5.72 31.86
N ILE A 175 -9.35 4.72 30.99
CA ILE A 175 -10.06 4.63 29.69
C ILE A 175 -9.81 3.19 29.22
N LEU A 176 -10.68 2.30 29.66
CA LEU A 176 -11.04 1.07 28.97
C LEU A 176 -12.52 1.23 28.64
N LEU A 177 -12.92 0.76 27.45
CA LEU A 177 -14.26 0.72 26.84
C LEU A 177 -14.56 1.84 25.84
N ALA A 178 -14.19 1.60 24.58
CA ALA A 178 -15.09 1.72 23.43
C ALA A 178 -14.50 0.91 22.26
N ALA A 179 -14.77 -0.39 22.24
CA ALA A 179 -14.64 -1.22 21.06
C ALA A 179 -15.98 -1.18 20.31
N GLY A 180 -15.99 -0.65 19.10
CA GLY A 180 -17.19 -0.47 18.30
C GLY A 180 -16.88 -0.03 16.87
N VAL A 181 -16.69 -1.03 16.00
CA VAL A 181 -16.91 -1.06 14.54
C VAL A 181 -16.83 0.28 13.78
N ALA A 182 -15.74 0.48 13.05
CA ALA A 182 -15.73 1.20 11.77
C ALA A 182 -14.44 0.86 10.98
N ALA A 183 -14.39 -0.35 10.43
CA ALA A 183 -13.45 -0.70 9.36
C ALA A 183 -14.11 -0.36 8.02
N GLY A 184 -13.56 0.61 7.31
CA GLY A 184 -14.03 0.97 5.97
C GLY A 184 -13.50 2.33 5.58
N VAL A 185 -12.64 2.35 4.56
CA VAL A 185 -12.03 3.52 3.90
C VAL A 185 -10.69 3.93 4.51
N LEU A 186 -9.64 3.15 4.21
CA LEU A 186 -8.24 3.61 4.00
C LEU A 186 -7.35 2.41 3.59
N GLY A 187 -7.77 1.68 2.56
CA GLY A 187 -7.13 0.41 2.16
C GLY A 187 -7.03 0.18 0.66
N THR A 188 -6.96 1.21 -0.19
CA THR A 188 -6.96 1.03 -1.65
C THR A 188 -5.60 1.24 -2.34
N LEU A 189 -4.49 1.42 -1.60
CA LEU A 189 -3.16 1.52 -2.23
C LEU A 189 -2.10 0.54 -1.71
N GLY A 190 -2.47 -0.60 -1.12
CA GLY A 190 -1.43 -1.59 -0.81
C GLY A 190 -1.80 -2.92 -0.15
N ALA A 191 -3.03 -3.42 -0.31
CA ALA A 191 -3.48 -4.64 0.38
C ALA A 191 -4.33 -5.61 -0.47
N GLN A 192 -4.02 -5.79 -1.77
CA GLN A 192 -4.73 -6.78 -2.61
C GLN A 192 -3.90 -8.02 -3.00
N ALA A 193 -2.67 -8.18 -2.51
CA ALA A 193 -1.82 -9.32 -2.87
C ALA A 193 -1.90 -10.52 -1.91
N LEU A 194 -2.82 -10.56 -0.93
CA LEU A 194 -2.74 -11.55 0.16
C LEU A 194 -4.08 -12.19 0.60
N GLN A 195 -5.07 -12.30 -0.29
CA GLN A 195 -6.31 -13.05 0.00
C GLN A 195 -6.72 -14.11 -1.04
N GLN A 196 -5.80 -14.61 -1.88
CA GLN A 196 -6.10 -15.75 -2.78
C GLN A 196 -5.37 -17.05 -2.41
N GLY A 197 -5.12 -17.25 -1.11
CA GLY A 197 -4.77 -18.56 -0.57
C GLY A 197 -5.85 -19.03 0.40
N ILE A 198 -6.61 -20.05 0.00
CA ILE A 198 -7.46 -20.94 0.80
C ILE A 198 -8.99 -20.67 0.74
N MET A 199 -9.69 -21.63 0.09
CA MET A 199 -11.12 -22.04 0.12
C MET A 199 -12.14 -21.32 -0.78
N ALA A 200 -12.61 -22.03 -1.82
CA ALA A 200 -14.03 -22.39 -2.00
C ALA A 200 -14.22 -23.25 -3.27
N THR A 201 -14.07 -24.57 -3.12
CA THR A 201 -14.72 -25.54 -4.01
C THR A 201 -16.22 -25.48 -3.69
N PHE A 202 -17.03 -24.90 -4.58
CA PHE A 202 -18.47 -25.14 -4.55
C PHE A 202 -18.81 -26.09 -5.68
N GLU A 203 -19.03 -27.35 -5.27
CA GLU A 203 -19.84 -28.31 -5.99
C GLU A 203 -21.23 -27.72 -6.23
N ASN A 204 -21.68 -27.72 -7.48
CA ASN A 204 -23.10 -27.83 -7.76
C ASN A 204 -23.28 -28.85 -8.88
N GLY A 205 -24.06 -29.89 -8.57
CA GLY A 205 -24.03 -31.18 -9.24
C GLY A 205 -24.55 -31.18 -10.67
N SER A 206 -23.86 -31.96 -11.50
CA SER A 206 -24.49 -32.82 -12.50
C SER A 206 -23.69 -34.10 -12.59
N SER A 207 -24.38 -35.20 -12.32
CA SER A 207 -23.86 -36.56 -12.30
C SER A 207 -23.20 -36.93 -13.63
N ALA A 208 -21.92 -37.29 -13.60
CA ALA A 208 -21.32 -38.16 -14.59
C ALA A 208 -20.17 -38.96 -13.93
N THR A 209 -20.41 -40.25 -13.81
CA THR A 209 -19.48 -41.28 -13.34
C THR A 209 -18.29 -41.43 -14.29
N ALA A 210 -17.04 -41.19 -13.84
CA ALA A 210 -15.83 -41.75 -14.46
C ALA A 210 -14.58 -41.65 -13.55
N GLY A 211 -14.13 -42.81 -13.05
CA GLY A 211 -12.73 -43.26 -12.92
C GLY A 211 -11.69 -42.46 -12.11
N PRO A 212 -10.96 -43.09 -11.16
CA PRO A 212 -9.77 -42.49 -10.56
C PRO A 212 -8.61 -42.50 -11.57
N SER A 213 -8.29 -41.33 -12.13
CA SER A 213 -7.03 -41.13 -12.87
C SER A 213 -5.94 -40.64 -11.92
N SER A 214 -4.85 -41.39 -11.88
CA SER A 214 -3.60 -41.06 -11.20
C SER A 214 -3.09 -39.70 -11.66
N ALA A 215 -2.86 -38.79 -10.71
CA ALA A 215 -2.21 -37.52 -10.96
C ALA A 215 -0.71 -37.75 -11.22
N GLU A 216 -0.33 -37.57 -12.47
CA GLU A 216 1.06 -37.53 -12.93
C GLU A 216 1.62 -36.13 -12.66
N ASN A 217 2.58 -36.02 -11.73
CA ASN A 217 3.35 -34.80 -11.48
C ASN A 217 4.14 -34.44 -12.74
N THR A 218 3.57 -33.58 -13.58
CA THR A 218 4.27 -33.01 -14.73
C THR A 218 5.23 -31.94 -14.22
N PRO A 219 6.53 -31.99 -14.54
CA PRO A 219 7.49 -30.95 -14.16
C PRO A 219 7.05 -29.58 -14.66
N GLY A 220 7.16 -28.56 -13.81
CA GLY A 220 6.70 -27.19 -14.09
C GLY A 220 7.14 -26.71 -15.47
N VAL A 221 6.15 -26.47 -16.33
CA VAL A 221 6.35 -25.85 -17.64
C VAL A 221 6.80 -24.43 -17.36
N LEU A 222 8.08 -24.14 -17.64
CA LEU A 222 8.58 -22.77 -17.58
C LEU A 222 7.69 -21.87 -18.44
N PRO A 223 7.39 -20.63 -17.99
CA PRO A 223 6.54 -19.72 -18.73
C PRO A 223 7.10 -19.56 -20.14
N ASN A 224 6.25 -19.74 -21.14
CA ASN A 224 6.61 -19.64 -22.55
C ASN A 224 7.23 -18.25 -22.79
N GLU A 225 8.53 -18.19 -23.09
CA GLU A 225 9.24 -16.92 -23.34
C GLU A 225 8.55 -16.07 -24.41
N ALA A 226 7.90 -16.72 -25.39
CA ALA A 226 7.13 -16.03 -26.41
C ALA A 226 5.91 -15.28 -25.83
N ALA A 227 5.24 -15.83 -24.81
CA ALA A 227 4.12 -15.18 -24.14
C ALA A 227 4.59 -13.98 -23.31
N VAL A 228 5.71 -14.13 -22.58
CA VAL A 228 6.33 -13.01 -21.86
C VAL A 228 6.73 -11.89 -22.83
N GLY A 229 7.32 -12.26 -23.97
CA GLY A 229 7.66 -11.34 -25.05
C GLY A 229 6.44 -10.64 -25.66
N ALA A 230 5.31 -11.34 -25.81
CA ALA A 230 4.06 -10.75 -26.30
C ALA A 230 3.51 -9.68 -25.35
N ILE A 231 3.53 -9.94 -24.03
CA ILE A 231 3.10 -8.98 -23.01
C ILE A 231 3.99 -7.73 -23.00
N ALA A 232 5.31 -7.91 -23.08
CA ALA A 232 6.25 -6.77 -23.12
C ALA A 232 6.15 -5.99 -24.44
N GLY A 233 6.11 -6.71 -25.57
CA GLY A 233 6.09 -6.13 -26.91
C GLY A 233 4.85 -5.31 -27.22
N LEU A 234 3.74 -5.52 -26.48
CA LEU A 234 2.56 -4.65 -26.53
C LEU A 234 2.87 -3.19 -26.23
N PHE A 235 3.89 -2.91 -25.40
CA PHE A 235 4.30 -1.55 -25.02
C PHE A 235 5.42 -0.99 -25.90
N ASP A 236 6.09 -1.82 -26.70
CA ASP A 236 7.12 -1.35 -27.62
C ASP A 236 6.53 -0.76 -28.91
N GLN A 237 5.26 -1.04 -29.19
CA GLN A 237 4.57 -0.47 -30.33
C GLN A 237 4.24 1.02 -30.10
N PRO A 238 4.36 1.89 -31.12
CA PRO A 238 3.95 3.29 -31.01
C PRO A 238 2.46 3.38 -30.67
N VAL A 239 2.09 4.27 -29.73
CA VAL A 239 0.69 4.50 -29.38
C VAL A 239 -0.05 5.02 -30.61
N ASP A 240 -1.15 4.38 -30.98
CA ASP A 240 -1.99 4.85 -32.07
C ASP A 240 -2.66 6.17 -31.66
N PRO A 241 -2.35 7.31 -32.33
CA PRO A 241 -2.93 8.60 -31.99
C PRO A 241 -4.44 8.66 -32.19
N SER A 242 -5.02 7.71 -32.95
CA SER A 242 -6.46 7.62 -33.17
C SER A 242 -7.22 6.92 -32.03
N ALA A 243 -6.51 6.32 -31.08
CA ALA A 243 -7.11 5.54 -30.00
C ALA A 243 -7.77 6.37 -28.87
N GLY A 244 -7.94 7.69 -29.10
CA GLY A 244 -8.55 8.64 -28.18
C GLY A 244 -7.54 9.31 -27.24
N GLU A 245 -8.05 10.26 -26.46
CA GLU A 245 -7.27 10.91 -25.40
C GLU A 245 -6.83 9.84 -24.38
N LEU A 246 -5.51 9.70 -24.21
CA LEU A 246 -4.95 8.78 -23.23
C LEU A 246 -5.43 9.18 -21.83
N ALA A 247 -5.85 8.20 -21.04
CA ALA A 247 -6.11 8.42 -19.63
C ALA A 247 -4.88 9.01 -18.94
N ASP A 248 -5.02 10.18 -18.33
CA ASP A 248 -4.04 10.68 -17.37
C ASP A 248 -4.19 9.86 -16.08
N LEU A 249 -3.36 8.81 -15.97
CA LEU A 249 -3.27 7.98 -14.77
C LEU A 249 -2.25 8.54 -13.76
N GLY A 250 -1.66 9.71 -14.03
CA GLY A 250 -0.61 10.33 -13.24
C GLY A 250 0.81 9.84 -13.57
N PRO A 251 1.83 10.49 -12.98
CA PRO A 251 3.23 10.34 -13.37
C PRO A 251 3.85 8.97 -13.02
N SER A 252 3.19 8.18 -12.19
CA SER A 252 3.68 6.86 -11.78
C SER A 252 3.68 5.84 -12.94
N TYR A 253 2.85 6.06 -13.95
CA TYR A 253 2.76 5.19 -15.13
C TYR A 253 3.64 5.72 -16.25
N SER A 254 4.61 4.91 -16.68
CA SER A 254 5.56 5.29 -17.73
C SER A 254 4.92 5.22 -19.12
N MET A 255 3.94 4.33 -19.30
CA MET A 255 3.22 4.15 -20.54
C MET A 255 1.80 3.67 -20.28
N VAL A 256 0.84 4.22 -21.03
CA VAL A 256 -0.58 3.86 -20.97
C VAL A 256 -1.04 3.52 -22.38
N ARG A 257 -1.81 2.45 -22.52
CA ARG A 257 -2.40 2.00 -23.79
C ARG A 257 -3.88 1.65 -23.59
N PRO A 258 -4.79 2.09 -24.48
CA PRO A 258 -6.16 1.58 -24.46
C PRO A 258 -6.16 0.09 -24.85
N SER A 259 -7.00 -0.72 -24.22
CA SER A 259 -7.02 -2.17 -24.41
C SER A 259 -7.60 -2.63 -25.75
N GLY A 260 -7.68 -1.75 -26.76
CA GLY A 260 -8.37 -1.97 -28.03
C GLY A 260 -9.90 -1.89 -27.96
N LEU A 261 -10.47 -1.75 -26.76
CA LEU A 261 -11.88 -1.48 -26.55
C LEU A 261 -12.08 0.03 -26.50
N THR A 262 -12.98 0.56 -27.33
CA THR A 262 -13.34 1.98 -27.28
C THR A 262 -13.92 2.30 -25.90
N PRO A 263 -13.50 3.40 -25.25
CA PRO A 263 -14.08 3.83 -23.99
C PRO A 263 -15.59 3.91 -24.10
N ARG A 264 -16.34 3.24 -23.21
CA ARG A 264 -17.81 3.13 -23.29
C ARG A 264 -18.53 4.37 -22.74
N GLY A 265 -17.98 5.56 -23.01
CA GLY A 265 -18.49 6.87 -22.57
C GLY A 265 -18.63 7.08 -21.05
N SER A 266 -18.35 6.05 -20.25
CA SER A 266 -18.64 5.96 -18.81
C SER A 266 -17.48 5.37 -18.01
N TYR A 267 -16.70 4.49 -18.64
CA TYR A 267 -15.40 4.02 -18.17
C TYR A 267 -14.51 3.61 -19.36
N GLY A 268 -13.21 3.53 -19.14
CA GLY A 268 -12.21 2.99 -20.07
C GLY A 268 -11.37 1.90 -19.42
N ILE A 269 -10.90 0.96 -20.24
CA ILE A 269 -9.99 -0.12 -19.82
C ILE A 269 -8.63 0.14 -20.47
N TYR A 270 -7.60 0.22 -19.64
CA TYR A 270 -6.25 0.58 -20.03
C TYR A 270 -5.26 -0.46 -19.55
N LEU A 271 -4.22 -0.65 -20.35
CA LEU A 271 -3.00 -1.35 -19.97
C LEU A 271 -1.95 -0.29 -19.64
N ALA A 272 -1.29 -0.41 -18.50
CA ALA A 272 -0.27 0.54 -18.10
C ALA A 272 0.99 -0.17 -17.62
N ARG A 273 2.14 0.50 -17.75
CA ARG A 273 3.41 0.02 -17.18
C ARG A 273 3.85 0.95 -16.06
N LEU A 274 4.16 0.39 -14.89
CA LEU A 274 4.63 1.15 -13.74
C LEU A 274 6.16 1.25 -13.77
N GLY A 275 6.70 2.39 -14.21
CA GLY A 275 8.14 2.57 -14.41
C GLY A 275 8.72 1.55 -15.40
N SER A 276 9.80 0.87 -15.02
CA SER A 276 10.36 -0.29 -15.74
C SER A 276 9.79 -1.63 -15.26
N GLY A 277 8.91 -1.61 -14.26
CA GLY A 277 8.48 -2.78 -13.49
C GLY A 277 7.18 -3.42 -13.99
N PRO A 278 6.19 -3.64 -13.12
CA PRO A 278 5.02 -4.47 -13.41
C PRO A 278 4.08 -3.82 -14.43
N TYR A 279 3.27 -4.67 -15.05
CA TYR A 279 2.22 -4.29 -15.97
C TYR A 279 0.88 -4.34 -15.25
N CYS A 280 0.05 -3.34 -15.52
CA CYS A 280 -1.19 -3.10 -14.82
C CYS A 280 -2.37 -3.13 -15.78
N LEU A 281 -3.45 -3.80 -15.38
CA LEU A 281 -4.78 -3.65 -15.96
C LEU A 281 -5.52 -2.61 -15.13
N VAL A 282 -5.99 -1.54 -15.78
CA VAL A 282 -6.59 -0.37 -15.13
C VAL A 282 -7.99 -0.13 -15.70
N VAL A 283 -8.96 0.07 -14.83
CA VAL A 283 -10.30 0.53 -15.17
C VAL A 283 -10.46 1.93 -14.61
N GLN A 284 -10.63 2.94 -15.47
CA GLN A 284 -10.86 4.33 -15.07
C GLN A 284 -12.30 4.74 -15.42
N GLN A 285 -12.99 5.35 -14.46
CA GLN A 285 -14.33 5.91 -14.63
C GLN A 285 -14.27 7.35 -15.15
N VAL A 286 -15.39 7.88 -15.64
CA VAL A 286 -15.51 9.27 -16.11
C VAL A 286 -15.21 10.34 -15.05
N ASP A 287 -15.31 10.00 -13.77
CA ASP A 287 -14.93 10.88 -12.65
C ASP A 287 -13.43 10.83 -12.32
N LEU A 288 -12.63 10.20 -13.19
CA LEU A 288 -11.20 9.95 -13.07
C LEU A 288 -10.79 9.02 -11.93
N THR A 289 -11.76 8.42 -11.21
CA THR A 289 -11.45 7.35 -10.27
C THR A 289 -11.00 6.10 -11.02
N ALA A 290 -9.96 5.43 -10.54
CA ALA A 290 -9.41 4.25 -11.19
C ALA A 290 -9.22 3.10 -10.20
N THR A 291 -9.48 1.88 -10.69
CA THR A 291 -9.11 0.63 -10.01
C THR A 291 -8.07 -0.07 -10.87
N SER A 292 -7.01 -0.61 -10.25
CA SER A 292 -5.96 -1.30 -10.98
C SER A 292 -5.50 -2.56 -10.27
N ILE A 293 -5.01 -3.51 -11.05
CA ILE A 293 -4.27 -4.68 -10.58
C ILE A 293 -3.00 -4.81 -11.43
N CYS A 294 -1.87 -5.14 -10.81
CA CYS A 294 -0.58 -5.20 -11.47
C CYS A 294 0.15 -6.51 -11.19
N ALA A 295 0.84 -7.03 -12.19
CA ALA A 295 1.63 -8.26 -12.11
C ALA A 295 2.88 -8.17 -12.99
N ALA A 296 3.85 -9.07 -12.77
CA ALA A 296 5.00 -9.19 -13.65
C ALA A 296 4.59 -9.84 -14.98
N ALA A 297 5.30 -9.58 -16.09
CA ALA A 297 4.96 -10.18 -17.40
C ALA A 297 4.94 -11.72 -17.37
N SER A 298 5.85 -12.35 -16.61
CA SER A 298 5.87 -13.81 -16.44
C SER A 298 4.60 -14.35 -15.78
N GLU A 299 4.09 -13.63 -14.77
CA GLU A 299 2.87 -14.02 -14.05
C GLU A 299 1.63 -13.86 -14.93
N ILE A 300 1.57 -12.79 -15.73
CA ILE A 300 0.50 -12.57 -16.71
C ILE A 300 0.57 -13.63 -17.82
N ALA A 301 1.77 -13.99 -18.29
CA ALA A 301 1.95 -15.02 -19.31
C ALA A 301 1.53 -16.42 -18.81
N GLU A 302 1.64 -16.69 -17.51
CA GLU A 302 1.27 -17.98 -16.93
C GLU A 302 -0.22 -18.05 -16.57
N ASN A 303 -0.76 -17.01 -15.93
CA ASN A 303 -2.10 -17.04 -15.32
C ASN A 303 -3.10 -16.04 -15.94
N GLY A 304 -2.65 -15.14 -16.80
CA GLY A 304 -3.38 -13.93 -17.14
C GLY A 304 -3.48 -12.95 -15.96
N LEU A 305 -4.23 -11.88 -16.15
CA LEU A 305 -4.51 -10.88 -15.13
C LEU A 305 -5.98 -10.51 -15.16
N ARG A 306 -6.69 -10.70 -14.04
CA ARG A 306 -8.13 -10.44 -13.94
C ARG A 306 -8.42 -9.33 -12.94
N LEU A 307 -9.19 -8.34 -13.37
CA LEU A 307 -9.69 -7.23 -12.56
C LEU A 307 -11.22 -7.27 -12.52
N ASN A 308 -11.78 -7.27 -11.32
CA ASN A 308 -13.22 -7.07 -11.12
C ASN A 308 -13.42 -5.67 -10.53
N ALA A 309 -14.33 -4.88 -11.09
CA ALA A 309 -14.64 -3.53 -10.64
C ALA A 309 -16.14 -3.25 -10.73
N VAL A 310 -16.65 -2.37 -9.88
CA VAL A 310 -18.01 -1.82 -10.02
C VAL A 310 -17.88 -0.47 -10.69
N VAL A 311 -18.55 -0.29 -11.82
CA VAL A 311 -18.49 0.95 -12.62
C VAL A 311 -19.89 1.48 -12.88
N LEU A 312 -20.02 2.80 -13.01
CA LEU A 312 -21.25 3.42 -13.50
C LEU A 312 -21.24 3.38 -15.03
N GLY A 313 -22.27 2.81 -15.67
CA GLY A 313 -22.34 2.70 -17.13
C GLY A 313 -23.75 2.46 -17.67
N THR A 314 -23.88 2.21 -18.97
CA THR A 314 -25.14 1.80 -19.62
C THR A 314 -25.06 0.31 -19.99
N LEU A 315 -26.18 -0.42 -19.87
CA LEU A 315 -26.23 -1.84 -20.25
C LEU A 315 -26.08 -2.05 -21.75
N ASP A 316 -26.59 -1.11 -22.53
CA ASP A 316 -26.43 -1.05 -23.97
C ASP A 316 -25.39 0.05 -24.30
N PRO A 317 -24.24 -0.32 -24.91
CA PRO A 317 -23.18 0.63 -25.24
C PRO A 317 -23.58 1.65 -26.31
N GLU A 318 -24.62 1.38 -27.11
CA GLU A 318 -25.13 2.32 -28.12
C GLU A 318 -26.30 3.17 -27.60
N ALA A 319 -26.90 2.78 -26.47
CA ALA A 319 -28.03 3.51 -25.92
C ALA A 319 -27.60 4.64 -24.99
N THR A 320 -28.19 5.82 -25.19
CA THR A 320 -28.29 6.89 -24.18
C THR A 320 -29.28 6.55 -23.06
N GLY A 321 -29.19 5.32 -22.54
CA GLY A 321 -30.03 4.83 -21.46
C GLY A 321 -29.64 5.44 -20.10
N PRO A 322 -30.47 5.21 -19.05
CA PRO A 322 -30.09 5.58 -17.69
C PRO A 322 -28.80 4.86 -17.29
N ARG A 323 -27.93 5.59 -16.58
CA ARG A 323 -26.71 5.01 -16.02
C ARG A 323 -27.06 4.13 -14.82
N VAL A 324 -26.54 2.91 -14.82
CA VAL A 324 -26.70 1.92 -13.74
C VAL A 324 -25.32 1.44 -13.29
N LEU A 325 -25.24 0.91 -12.07
CA LEU A 325 -24.02 0.23 -11.61
C LEU A 325 -23.88 -1.11 -12.33
N LEU A 326 -22.67 -1.40 -12.79
CA LEU A 326 -22.31 -2.62 -13.51
C LEU A 326 -21.15 -3.31 -12.80
N ASP A 327 -21.24 -4.62 -12.67
CA ASP A 327 -20.08 -5.47 -12.36
C ASP A 327 -19.29 -5.68 -13.64
N LEU A 328 -18.11 -5.09 -13.72
CA LEU A 328 -17.16 -5.23 -14.81
C LEU A 328 -16.10 -6.27 -14.44
N THR A 329 -15.92 -7.27 -15.29
CA THR A 329 -14.75 -8.15 -15.28
C THR A 329 -13.89 -7.84 -16.50
N ALA A 330 -12.66 -7.41 -16.29
CA ALA A 330 -11.65 -7.28 -17.34
C ALA A 330 -10.56 -8.34 -17.14
N THR A 331 -10.18 -9.03 -18.22
CA THR A 331 -9.16 -10.08 -18.19
C THR A 331 -8.14 -9.83 -19.29
N TRP A 332 -6.88 -9.72 -18.91
CA TRP A 332 -5.73 -9.72 -19.81
C TRP A 332 -5.19 -11.15 -19.89
N LEU A 333 -5.32 -11.76 -21.07
CA LEU A 333 -4.93 -13.13 -21.33
C LEU A 333 -3.41 -13.25 -21.59
N ALA A 334 -2.91 -14.48 -21.48
CA ALA A 334 -1.50 -14.82 -21.70
C ALA A 334 -1.00 -14.54 -23.13
N ASP A 335 -1.92 -14.49 -24.10
CA ASP A 335 -1.63 -14.15 -25.50
C ASP A 335 -1.55 -12.62 -25.75
N GLY A 336 -1.76 -11.82 -24.70
CA GLY A 336 -1.77 -10.36 -24.77
C GLY A 336 -3.13 -9.75 -25.06
N MET A 337 -4.17 -10.54 -25.35
CA MET A 337 -5.50 -10.01 -25.61
C MET A 337 -6.20 -9.59 -24.32
N VAL A 338 -7.03 -8.54 -24.40
CA VAL A 338 -7.86 -8.06 -23.29
C VAL A 338 -9.32 -8.31 -23.62
N MET A 339 -10.00 -9.01 -22.72
CA MET A 339 -11.45 -9.25 -22.78
C MET A 339 -12.14 -8.52 -21.65
N SER A 340 -13.39 -8.09 -21.87
CA SER A 340 -14.23 -7.51 -20.83
C SER A 340 -15.65 -8.03 -20.90
N SER A 341 -16.26 -8.29 -19.74
CA SER A 341 -17.69 -8.57 -19.61
C SER A 341 -18.30 -7.68 -18.55
N THR A 342 -19.58 -7.32 -18.73
CA THR A 342 -20.34 -6.52 -17.79
C THR A 342 -21.67 -7.18 -17.47
N SER A 343 -22.10 -7.12 -16.21
CA SER A 343 -23.45 -7.49 -15.77
C SER A 343 -24.06 -6.39 -14.90
N PRO A 344 -25.40 -6.26 -14.81
CA PRO A 344 -26.02 -5.38 -13.83
C PRO A 344 -25.51 -5.69 -12.42
N HIS A 345 -25.08 -4.65 -11.69
CA HIS A 345 -24.67 -4.82 -10.30
C HIS A 345 -25.89 -5.08 -9.43
N VAL A 346 -25.95 -6.26 -8.80
CA VAL A 346 -26.97 -6.58 -7.81
C VAL A 346 -26.36 -6.28 -6.45
N PRO A 347 -26.77 -5.19 -5.77
CA PRO A 347 -26.23 -4.90 -4.44
C PRO A 347 -26.52 -6.11 -3.57
N THR A 348 -25.51 -6.61 -2.88
CA THR A 348 -25.70 -7.67 -1.89
C THR A 348 -26.65 -7.11 -0.85
N VAL A 349 -27.92 -7.54 -0.90
CA VAL A 349 -28.91 -7.17 0.11
C VAL A 349 -28.40 -7.82 1.38
N SER A 350 -27.65 -7.04 2.17
CA SER A 350 -27.24 -7.46 3.49
C SER A 350 -28.52 -7.78 4.21
N ALA A 351 -28.75 -9.06 4.49
CA ALA A 351 -29.90 -9.52 5.24
C ALA A 351 -29.75 -8.95 6.65
N TYR A 352 -30.17 -7.69 6.81
CA TYR A 352 -30.40 -7.11 8.11
C TYR A 352 -31.49 -7.96 8.73
N VAL A 353 -31.06 -8.84 9.62
CA VAL A 353 -31.91 -9.51 10.59
C VAL A 353 -32.64 -8.39 11.32
N ALA A 354 -33.92 -8.22 11.02
CA ALA A 354 -34.78 -7.35 11.79
C ALA A 354 -34.81 -7.88 13.24
N PRO A 355 -34.68 -7.01 14.25
CA PRO A 355 -34.63 -7.40 15.66
C PRO A 355 -35.90 -8.09 16.15
#